data_AF-A0A822ZVC2-F1
#
_entry.id   AF-A0A822ZVC2-F1
#
_cell.length_a   1.000
_cell.length_b   1.000
_cell.length_c   1.000
_cell.angle_alpha   90.00
_cell.angle_beta   90.00
_cell.angle_gamma   90.00
#
_symmetry.space_group_name_H-M   'P 1'
#
loop_
_entity.id
_entity.type
_entity.pdbx_description
1 polymer ?
#
loop_
_entity_poly.entity_id
_entity_poly.type
_entity_poly.pdbx_seq_one_letter_code
_entity_poly.pdbx_strand_id
1 'polypeptide(L)'
;MAFHCEIPQRLFFLPTLLVLVISSLSKNLAGDSFPIREVSVHDLQAAFQQKQLSSRELVEFYLGDIRKLNPVLRGVIEVNPDALDQADKAD
;
A
#
# COMPACT_ATOMS: atom_id res chain seq x y z
N MET A 1 60.04 -19.70 2.38
CA MET A 1 58.86 -20.58 2.29
C MET A 1 57.63 -19.69 2.35
N ALA A 2 56.96 -19.46 1.23
CA ALA A 2 55.76 -18.62 1.14
C ALA A 2 54.67 -19.45 0.46
N PHE A 3 53.61 -19.77 1.20
CA PHE A 3 52.39 -20.35 0.64
C PHE A 3 51.33 -19.25 0.65
N HIS A 4 51.16 -18.60 -0.50
CA HIS A 4 49.98 -17.77 -0.76
C HIS A 4 48.84 -18.72 -1.16
N CYS A 5 47.78 -18.72 -0.35
CA CYS A 5 46.53 -19.43 -0.58
C CYS A 5 45.56 -18.46 -1.25
N GLU A 6 45.39 -18.56 -2.56
CA GLU A 6 44.39 -17.81 -3.32
C GLU A 6 43.02 -18.51 -3.16
N ILE A 7 42.18 -18.00 -2.26
CA ILE A 7 40.81 -18.48 -2.08
C ILE A 7 39.98 -18.07 -3.30
N PRO A 8 39.29 -18.99 -4.02
CA PRO A 8 38.56 -18.65 -5.23
C PRO A 8 37.32 -17.81 -4.91
N GLN A 9 37.30 -16.57 -5.39
CA GLN A 9 36.22 -15.56 -5.25
C GLN A 9 34.82 -16.05 -5.66
N ARG A 10 34.72 -17.18 -6.37
CA ARG A 10 33.48 -17.78 -6.89
C ARG A 10 32.51 -18.25 -5.80
N LEU A 11 32.99 -18.61 -4.61
CA LEU A 11 32.15 -19.16 -3.54
C LEU A 11 31.31 -18.09 -2.81
N PHE A 12 31.65 -16.80 -2.97
CA PHE A 12 30.98 -15.69 -2.28
C PHE A 12 29.82 -15.06 -3.08
N PHE A 13 29.74 -15.31 -4.40
CA PHE A 13 28.72 -14.71 -5.28
C PHE A 13 27.36 -15.44 -5.26
N LEU A 14 27.35 -16.75 -4.98
CA LEU A 14 26.12 -17.54 -4.89
C LEU A 14 25.23 -17.19 -3.69
N PRO A 15 25.76 -17.02 -2.45
CA PRO A 15 24.92 -16.62 -1.33
C PRO A 15 24.43 -15.17 -1.45
N THR A 16 25.19 -14.28 -2.07
CA THR A 16 24.77 -12.88 -2.28
C THR A 16 23.63 -12.76 -3.29
N LEU A 17 23.65 -13.53 -4.38
CA LEU A 17 22.54 -13.59 -5.33
C LEU A 17 21.26 -14.16 -4.68
N LEU A 18 21.40 -15.20 -3.85
CA LEU A 18 20.27 -15.81 -3.14
C LEU A 18 19.63 -14.83 -2.14
N VAL A 19 20.45 -14.09 -1.38
CA VAL A 19 19.96 -13.04 -0.45
C VAL A 19 19.24 -11.92 -1.21
N LEU A 20 19.72 -11.51 -2.38
CA LEU A 20 19.07 -10.48 -3.20
C LEU A 20 17.69 -10.93 -3.69
N VAL A 21 17.58 -12.19 -4.11
CA VAL A 21 16.30 -12.79 -4.57
C VAL A 21 15.32 -12.94 -3.41
N ILE A 22 15.76 -13.40 -2.23
CA ILE A 22 14.92 -13.51 -1.03
C ILE A 22 14.41 -12.13 -0.58
N SER A 23 15.27 -11.11 -0.61
CA SER A 23 14.89 -9.73 -0.25
C SER A 23 13.85 -9.13 -1.20
N SER A 24 13.89 -9.53 -2.47
CA SER A 24 12.90 -9.13 -3.49
C SER A 24 11.53 -9.75 -3.25
N LEU A 25 11.52 -11.00 -2.76
CA LEU A 25 10.30 -11.76 -2.49
C LEU A 25 9.60 -11.29 -1.20
N SER A 26 10.36 -10.90 -0.17
CA SER A 26 9.81 -10.44 1.11
C SER A 26 9.06 -9.11 1.04
N LYS A 27 9.24 -8.30 0.00
CA LYS A 27 8.50 -7.03 -0.16
C LYS A 27 7.00 -7.20 -0.47
N ASN A 28 6.53 -8.41 -0.73
CA ASN A 28 5.15 -8.70 -1.13
C ASN A 28 4.27 -9.33 -0.03
N LEU A 29 4.78 -9.51 1.20
CA LEU A 29 4.08 -10.29 2.24
C LEU A 29 3.43 -9.45 3.36
N ALA A 30 3.64 -8.14 3.38
CA ALA A 30 2.87 -7.23 4.22
C ALA A 30 2.04 -6.34 3.30
N GLY A 31 0.80 -6.77 3.02
CA GLY A 31 -0.22 -5.87 2.50
C GLY A 31 -0.61 -4.89 3.59
N ASP A 32 0.28 -3.97 3.94
CA ASP A 32 -0.06 -2.85 4.81
C ASP A 32 -1.12 -2.03 4.08
N SER A 33 -2.35 -2.06 4.59
CA SER A 33 -3.45 -1.26 4.06
C SER A 33 -3.05 0.22 4.11
N PHE A 34 -3.27 0.95 3.01
CA PHE A 34 -2.99 2.38 2.97
C PHE A 34 -3.71 3.10 4.13
N PRO A 35 -3.01 3.93 4.93
CA PRO A 35 -3.60 4.53 6.13
C PRO A 35 -4.52 5.70 5.76
N ILE A 36 -5.81 5.47 5.54
CA ILE A 36 -6.72 6.50 4.99
C ILE A 36 -6.90 7.76 5.89
N ARG A 37 -6.75 7.66 7.22
CA ARG A 37 -7.00 8.78 8.15
C ARG A 37 -5.83 9.77 8.18
N GLU A 38 -6.14 11.06 8.29
CA GLU A 38 -5.17 12.15 8.44
C GLU A 38 -4.14 12.23 7.29
N VAL A 39 -4.52 11.78 6.09
CA VAL A 39 -3.70 11.83 4.89
C VAL A 39 -4.08 13.02 4.03
N SER A 40 -3.08 13.73 3.48
CA SER A 40 -3.32 14.88 2.62
C SER A 40 -3.91 14.47 1.27
N VAL A 41 -4.56 15.41 0.58
CA VAL A 41 -5.07 15.17 -0.78
C VAL A 41 -3.92 14.79 -1.74
N HIS A 42 -2.74 15.39 -1.57
CA HIS A 42 -1.56 15.06 -2.36
C HIS A 42 -1.15 13.58 -2.18
N ASP A 43 -1.16 13.10 -0.93
CA ASP A 43 -0.76 11.73 -0.62
C ASP A 43 -1.82 10.72 -1.09
N LEU A 44 -3.12 11.07 -1.01
CA LEU A 44 -4.20 10.26 -1.61
C LEU A 44 -4.04 10.15 -3.14
N GLN A 45 -3.77 11.26 -3.82
CA GLN A 45 -3.50 11.26 -5.26
C GLN A 45 -2.29 10.41 -5.61
N ALA A 46 -1.21 10.50 -4.83
CA ALA A 46 -0.03 9.66 -5.00
C ALA A 46 -0.36 8.17 -4.78
N ALA A 47 -1.22 7.84 -3.83
CA ALA A 47 -1.66 6.47 -3.55
C ALA A 47 -2.51 5.89 -4.70
N PHE A 48 -3.41 6.70 -5.28
CA PHE A 48 -4.16 6.33 -6.48
C PHE A 48 -3.23 6.02 -7.66
N GLN A 49 -2.26 6.91 -7.94
CA GLN A 49 -1.28 6.72 -9.02
C GLN A 49 -0.42 5.47 -8.82
N GLN A 50 -0.12 5.13 -7.56
CA GLN A 50 0.65 3.95 -7.19
C GLN A 50 -0.20 2.69 -7.06
N LYS A 51 -1.51 2.76 -7.29
CA LYS A 51 -2.48 1.66 -7.12
C LYS A 51 -2.45 1.03 -5.72
N GLN A 52 -2.13 1.83 -4.71
CA GLN A 52 -2.14 1.44 -3.30
C GLN A 52 -3.51 1.65 -2.64
N LEU A 53 -4.35 2.46 -3.27
CA LEU A 53 -5.70 2.79 -2.87
C LEU A 53 -6.49 3.06 -4.15
N SER A 54 -7.75 2.68 -4.20
CA SER A 54 -8.70 3.11 -5.24
C SER A 54 -9.68 4.15 -4.71
N SER A 55 -10.25 4.95 -5.60
CA SER A 55 -11.35 5.88 -5.33
C SER A 55 -12.51 5.16 -4.66
N ARG A 56 -12.87 3.96 -5.14
CA ARG A 56 -13.89 3.12 -4.54
C ARG A 56 -13.55 2.72 -3.10
N GLU A 57 -12.33 2.25 -2.84
CA GLU A 57 -11.90 1.88 -1.48
C GLU A 57 -11.97 3.07 -0.51
N LEU A 58 -11.55 4.26 -0.96
CA LEU A 58 -11.62 5.49 -0.16
C LEU A 58 -13.08 5.86 0.17
N VAL A 59 -13.98 5.80 -0.82
CA VAL A 59 -15.40 6.12 -0.61
C VAL A 59 -16.08 5.11 0.30
N GLU A 60 -15.84 3.82 0.10
CA GLU A 60 -16.38 2.76 0.97
C GLU A 60 -15.94 2.92 2.43
N PHE A 61 -14.67 3.30 2.65
CA PHE A 61 -14.14 3.60 3.98
C PHE A 61 -14.94 4.71 4.67
N TYR A 62 -15.11 5.87 4.01
CA TYR A 62 -15.83 7.00 4.60
C TYR A 62 -17.34 6.77 4.73
N LEU A 63 -17.96 6.05 3.80
CA LEU A 63 -19.35 5.61 3.98
C LEU A 63 -19.49 4.71 5.22
N GLY A 64 -18.50 3.85 5.48
CA GLY A 64 -18.41 3.07 6.71
C GLY A 64 -18.36 3.92 7.98
N ASP A 65 -17.51 4.95 7.99
CA ASP A 65 -17.39 5.88 9.11
C ASP A 65 -18.67 6.72 9.32
N ILE A 66 -19.28 7.22 8.24
CA ILE A 66 -20.56 7.94 8.28
C ILE A 66 -21.63 7.05 8.93
N ARG A 67 -21.76 5.80 8.50
CA ARG A 67 -22.74 4.85 9.11
C ARG A 67 -22.51 4.67 10.61
N LYS A 68 -21.26 4.60 11.06
CA LYS A 68 -20.91 4.37 12.47
C LYS A 68 -21.07 5.62 13.34
N LEU A 69 -20.69 6.79 12.84
CA LEU A 69 -20.53 8.01 13.64
C LEU A 69 -21.72 8.96 13.52
N ASN A 70 -22.39 8.99 12.37
CA ASN A 70 -23.48 9.94 12.13
C ASN A 70 -24.71 9.79 13.05
N PRO A 71 -25.06 8.60 13.61
CA PRO A 71 -26.13 8.51 14.62
C PRO A 71 -25.91 9.40 15.84
N VAL A 72 -24.64 9.66 16.19
CA VAL A 72 -24.24 10.51 17.32
C VAL A 72 -23.93 11.92 16.85
N LEU A 73 -23.05 12.06 15.85
CA LEU A 73 -22.54 13.35 15.40
C LEU A 73 -23.55 14.16 14.58
N ARG A 74 -24.45 13.48 13.86
CA ARG A 74 -25.47 14.08 12.99
C ARG A 74 -24.88 15.12 12.02
N GLY A 75 -23.68 14.87 11.51
CA GLY A 75 -22.95 15.74 10.60
C GLY A 75 -23.29 15.55 9.11
N VAL A 76 -23.99 14.46 8.76
CA VAL A 76 -24.41 14.15 7.39
C VAL A 76 -25.94 14.07 7.36
N ILE A 77 -26.57 14.90 6.51
CA ILE A 77 -28.03 14.90 6.33
C ILE A 77 -28.46 13.81 5.34
N GLU A 78 -27.75 13.71 4.22
CA GLU A 78 -28.02 12.75 3.16
C GLU A 78 -26.69 12.26 2.56
N VAL A 79 -26.66 10.99 2.15
CA VAL A 79 -25.55 10.39 1.40
C VAL A 79 -25.96 10.33 -0.06
N ASN A 80 -25.09 10.81 -0.96
CA ASN A 80 -25.30 10.68 -2.40
C ASN A 80 -25.42 9.19 -2.80
N PRO A 81 -26.56 8.72 -3.35
CA PRO A 81 -26.72 7.33 -3.74
C PRO A 81 -25.75 6.90 -4.85
N ASP A 82 -25.27 7.83 -5.66
CA ASP A 82 -24.37 7.57 -6.79
C ASP A 82 -22.89 7.59 -6.39
N ALA A 83 -22.55 7.79 -5.11
CA ALA A 83 -21.16 8.02 -4.67
C ALA A 83 -20.22 6.86 -5.05
N LEU A 84 -20.68 5.62 -4.95
CA LEU A 84 -19.89 4.45 -5.34
C LEU A 84 -19.73 4.36 -6.86
N ASP A 85 -20.81 4.57 -7.62
CA ASP A 85 -20.75 4.58 -9.09
C ASP A 85 -19.85 5.68 -9.64
N GLN A 86 -19.79 6.84 -8.97
CA GLN A 86 -18.88 7.93 -9.32
C GLN A 86 -17.43 7.58 -8.97
N ALA A 87 -17.20 6.87 -7.87
CA ALA A 87 -15.87 6.38 -7.50
C ALA A 87 -15.37 5.34 -8.49
N ASP A 88 -16.23 4.40 -8.90
CA ASP A 88 -15.93 3.39 -9.92
C ASP A 88 -15.57 4.01 -11.28
N LYS A 89 -16.17 5.15 -11.62
CA LYS A 89 -15.84 5.91 -12.86
C LYS A 89 -14.54 6.69 -12.77
N ALA A 90 -14.04 6.93 -11.55
CA ALA A 90 -12.85 7.74 -11.30
C ALA A 90 -11.57 6.88 -11.17
N ASP A 91 -11.71 5.57 -10.96
CA ASP A 91 -10.62 4.59 -10.99
C ASP A 91 -10.12 4.28 -12.41
#